data_AF-A0A966Z829-F1
#
_entry.id   AF-A0A966Z829-F1
#
_cell.length_a   1.000
_cell.length_b   1.000
_cell.length_c   1.000
_cell.angle_alpha   90.00
_cell.angle_beta   90.00
_cell.angle_gamma   90.00
#
_symmetry.space_group_name_H-M   'P 1'
#
loop_
_entity.id
_entity.type
_entity.pdbx_description
1 polymer ?
#
loop_
_entity_poly.entity_id
_entity_poly.type
_entity_poly.pdbx_seq_one_letter_code
_entity_poly.pdbx_strand_id
1 'polypeptide(L)'
;MRLTLTIIRFFPALWFASLAAAQTSAPEVTFTKMCSGCHGPNLAGTDRGPSLVNRRSLRRRSEGQIHDLIRDGAPGGMPAFGSLPEGDLGALAKFVRSFNASAFEMAPTGDAAAGEALFFSSGSAGSGKCGTCHMVHGRGATNGPDLSNVGKELTAPELEESLSDPASRAGVHNAEGCPGWAFCSDGRWGLVVVKMKSGESLRGYARAQGKHDLQLHVLNGGLRLLNDSQYSAVTREPGSAMPAFGGSTAEKRNLVAFLARQGGIPQGAIAWGANATAKDLAEVLKPASGEWPTYNGALSGNRHSELTQITAANVGRLQPKWTWSTDYQGLETTPLVAGGVMYVTAPNQVCALDAAAGRTIWCYSRPRNSGATIAGDAAKGANRGAALLGQSVFFATDDAHLISINRVTGALMWDVDTTRRRASRCGGSSPFRRGGRRGRRRGRGLHLKWVAGPRGLRGRMTRRRGCCTGRRGIHIRTRMATSARATTFIRTA
;
A
#
# COMPACT_ATOMS: atom_id res chain seq x y z
N MET A 1 1.56 -84.07 55.36
CA MET A 1 2.84 -83.44 54.97
C MET A 1 2.56 -81.98 54.65
N ARG A 2 3.16 -81.05 55.39
CA ARG A 2 2.94 -79.59 55.27
C ARG A 2 3.72 -79.06 54.06
N LEU A 3 3.03 -78.45 53.09
CA LEU A 3 3.64 -77.68 52.00
C LEU A 3 3.83 -76.23 52.46
N THR A 4 5.09 -75.78 52.45
CA THR A 4 5.50 -74.42 52.81
C THR A 4 5.40 -73.51 51.57
N LEU A 5 4.63 -72.43 51.67
CA LEU A 5 4.43 -71.44 50.61
C LEU A 5 5.55 -70.38 50.69
N THR A 6 6.41 -70.30 49.68
CA THR A 6 7.47 -69.28 49.58
C THR A 6 6.92 -68.04 48.86
N ILE A 7 6.85 -66.92 49.57
CA ILE A 7 6.43 -65.62 49.02
C ILE A 7 7.63 -64.95 48.34
N ILE A 8 7.61 -64.86 47.02
CA ILE A 8 8.56 -64.07 46.21
C ILE A 8 8.05 -62.62 46.16
N ARG A 9 8.80 -61.69 46.74
CA ARG A 9 8.52 -60.24 46.68
C ARG A 9 8.97 -59.67 45.33
N PHE A 10 8.01 -59.24 44.52
CA PHE A 10 8.26 -58.39 43.34
C PHE A 10 8.47 -56.93 43.79
N PHE A 11 9.65 -56.37 43.51
CA PHE A 11 9.90 -54.92 43.55
C PHE A 11 9.70 -54.35 42.13
N PRO A 12 8.76 -53.42 41.90
CA PRO A 12 8.70 -52.71 40.64
C PRO A 12 9.77 -51.61 40.64
N ALA A 13 10.77 -51.72 39.77
CA ALA A 13 11.70 -50.65 39.48
C ALA A 13 10.98 -49.52 38.72
N LEU A 14 10.55 -48.49 39.44
CA LEU A 14 10.08 -47.23 38.88
C LEU A 14 11.27 -46.51 38.22
N TRP A 15 11.44 -46.66 36.91
CA TRP A 15 12.28 -45.77 36.11
C TRP A 15 11.56 -44.43 35.98
N PHE A 16 11.91 -43.47 36.84
CA PHE A 16 11.62 -42.06 36.60
C PHE A 16 12.50 -41.59 35.44
N ALA A 17 11.93 -41.55 34.23
CA ALA A 17 12.50 -40.74 33.15
C ALA A 17 12.42 -39.27 33.59
N SER A 18 13.52 -38.76 34.12
CA SER A 18 13.66 -37.33 34.42
C SER A 18 13.64 -36.59 33.08
N LEU A 19 12.48 -36.04 32.70
CA LEU A 19 12.43 -34.96 31.73
C LEU A 19 13.15 -33.76 32.36
N ALA A 20 14.46 -33.68 32.18
CA ALA A 20 15.17 -32.42 32.32
C ALA A 20 14.62 -31.49 31.21
N ALA A 21 13.65 -30.65 31.55
CA ALA A 21 13.33 -29.51 30.74
C ALA A 21 14.63 -28.70 30.58
N ALA A 22 15.14 -28.59 29.35
CA ALA A 22 16.30 -27.77 29.06
C ALA A 22 16.05 -26.38 29.64
N GLN A 23 16.84 -26.00 30.65
CA GLN A 23 16.70 -24.74 31.34
C GLN A 23 17.20 -23.64 30.39
N THR A 24 16.26 -22.96 29.74
CA THR A 24 16.57 -21.79 28.91
C THR A 24 17.21 -20.74 29.82
N SER A 25 18.41 -20.33 29.45
CA SER A 25 19.12 -19.27 30.14
C SER A 25 18.38 -17.94 29.93
N ALA A 26 18.40 -17.04 30.92
CA ALA A 26 17.79 -15.72 30.77
C ALA A 26 18.42 -15.01 29.54
N PRO A 27 17.61 -14.49 28.60
CA PRO A 27 18.13 -13.98 27.33
C PRO A 27 19.12 -12.83 27.50
N GLU A 28 19.00 -12.04 28.58
CA GLU A 28 19.93 -10.97 28.94
C GLU A 28 21.34 -11.51 29.23
N VAL A 29 21.42 -12.65 29.92
CA VAL A 29 22.68 -13.28 30.28
C VAL A 29 23.37 -13.80 29.02
N THR A 30 22.62 -14.45 28.15
CA THR A 30 23.14 -14.99 26.89
C THR A 30 23.54 -13.88 25.94
N PHE A 31 22.73 -12.82 25.84
CA PHE A 31 23.07 -11.63 25.06
C PHE A 31 24.34 -10.97 25.57
N THR A 32 24.47 -10.80 26.89
CA THR A 32 25.65 -10.19 27.50
C THR A 32 26.91 -11.00 27.18
N LYS A 33 26.84 -12.33 27.27
CA LYS A 33 27.99 -13.21 27.00
C LYS A 33 28.37 -13.27 25.52
N MET A 34 27.39 -13.31 24.62
CA MET A 34 27.63 -13.66 23.21
C MET A 34 27.57 -12.46 22.26
N CYS A 35 26.75 -11.45 22.57
CA CYS A 35 26.36 -10.40 21.61
C CYS A 35 26.85 -9.00 22.02
N SER A 36 27.01 -8.73 23.32
CA SER A 36 27.30 -7.38 23.82
C SER A 36 28.64 -6.81 23.34
N GLY A 37 29.63 -7.66 23.01
CA GLY A 37 30.92 -7.22 22.48
C GLY A 37 30.83 -6.44 21.16
N CYS A 38 29.80 -6.73 20.35
CA CYS A 38 29.54 -6.03 19.09
C CYS A 38 28.33 -5.09 19.17
N HIS A 39 27.30 -5.43 19.93
CA HIS A 39 26.06 -4.65 19.99
C HIS A 39 25.95 -3.73 21.20
N GLY A 40 26.95 -3.74 22.08
CA GLY A 40 26.94 -3.04 23.36
C GLY A 40 26.06 -3.74 24.40
N PRO A 41 26.32 -3.54 25.70
CA PRO A 41 25.52 -4.14 26.78
C PRO A 41 24.08 -3.61 26.82
N ASN A 42 23.84 -2.42 26.26
CA ASN A 42 22.55 -1.76 26.15
C ASN A 42 21.94 -1.84 24.74
N LEU A 43 22.48 -2.69 23.87
CA LEU A 43 22.03 -2.85 22.48
C LEU A 43 22.17 -1.58 21.63
N ALA A 44 22.90 -0.56 22.09
CA ALA A 44 23.05 0.71 21.39
C ALA A 44 24.02 0.64 20.19
N GLY A 45 24.73 -0.47 20.04
CA GLY A 45 25.76 -0.67 19.02
C GLY A 45 27.13 -0.20 19.47
N THR A 46 28.15 -0.64 18.74
CA THR A 46 29.53 -0.20 18.86
C THR A 46 30.09 0.10 17.47
N ASP A 47 31.39 0.36 17.39
CA ASP A 47 32.16 0.37 16.14
C ASP A 47 32.18 -0.99 15.43
N ARG A 48 31.97 -2.10 16.15
CA ARG A 48 31.98 -3.46 15.60
C ARG A 48 30.62 -3.94 15.14
N GLY A 49 29.53 -3.43 15.72
CA GLY A 49 28.19 -3.91 15.43
C GLY A 49 27.13 -2.82 15.54
N PRO A 50 26.09 -2.88 14.70
CA PRO A 50 25.04 -1.87 14.71
C PRO A 50 24.25 -1.87 16.02
N SER A 51 23.63 -0.73 16.32
CA SER A 51 22.53 -0.66 17.28
C SER A 51 21.44 -1.68 16.94
N LEU A 52 20.89 -2.33 17.97
CA LEU A 52 19.74 -3.23 17.89
C LEU A 52 18.49 -2.64 18.54
N VAL A 53 18.54 -1.41 19.07
CA VAL A 53 17.35 -0.72 19.59
C VAL A 53 16.76 0.22 18.55
N ASN A 54 15.42 0.34 18.55
CA ASN A 54 14.69 1.27 17.67
C ASN A 54 15.08 1.16 16.17
N ARG A 55 15.42 -0.03 15.70
CA ARG A 55 15.79 -0.31 14.31
C ARG A 55 14.57 -0.72 13.49
N ARG A 56 14.24 0.10 12.50
CA ARG A 56 13.16 -0.21 11.53
C ARG A 56 13.35 -1.55 10.80
N SER A 57 14.59 -1.92 10.48
CA SER A 57 14.90 -3.19 9.81
C SER A 57 14.59 -4.41 10.67
N LEU A 58 14.72 -4.29 12.00
CA LEU A 58 14.36 -5.34 12.97
C LEU A 58 12.86 -5.31 13.27
N ARG A 59 12.24 -4.12 13.33
CA ARG A 59 10.78 -3.97 13.52
C ARG A 59 9.95 -4.64 12.42
N ARG A 60 10.47 -4.66 11.19
CA ARG A 60 9.81 -5.27 10.03
C ARG A 60 10.00 -6.79 9.94
N ARG A 61 10.82 -7.38 10.81
CA ARG A 61 11.09 -8.81 10.84
C ARG A 61 10.20 -9.50 11.87
N SER A 62 9.72 -10.70 11.56
CA SER A 62 9.11 -11.57 12.55
C SER A 62 10.17 -12.07 13.54
N GLU A 63 9.73 -12.55 14.70
CA GLU A 63 10.64 -13.21 15.65
C GLU A 63 11.40 -14.37 14.98
N GLY A 64 10.74 -15.17 14.15
CA GLY A 64 11.38 -16.23 13.37
C GLY A 64 12.45 -15.72 12.39
N GLN A 65 12.23 -14.58 11.74
CA GLN A 65 13.24 -13.99 10.85
C GLN A 65 14.44 -13.42 11.62
N ILE A 66 14.24 -12.95 12.85
CA ILE A 66 15.34 -12.52 13.73
C ILE A 66 16.09 -13.75 14.25
N HIS A 67 15.36 -14.80 14.63
CA HIS A 67 15.91 -16.10 15.01
C HIS A 67 16.83 -16.66 13.93
N ASP A 68 16.34 -16.76 12.69
CA ASP A 68 17.13 -17.27 11.57
C ASP A 68 18.36 -16.39 11.31
N LEU A 69 18.25 -15.06 11.46
CA LEU A 69 19.38 -14.15 11.33
C LEU A 69 20.45 -14.39 12.42
N ILE A 70 20.04 -14.68 13.65
CA ILE A 70 20.97 -15.00 14.75
C ILE A 70 21.62 -16.37 14.51
N ARG A 71 20.83 -17.37 14.11
CA ARG A 71 21.30 -18.73 13.84
C ARG A 71 22.30 -18.76 12.69
N ASP A 72 21.97 -18.11 11.59
CA ASP A 72 22.67 -18.25 10.31
C ASP A 72 23.72 -17.13 10.09
N GLY A 73 23.68 -16.07 10.90
CA GLY A 73 24.52 -14.89 10.75
C GLY A 73 24.01 -13.91 9.70
N ALA A 74 24.63 -12.73 9.58
CA ALA A 74 24.22 -11.69 8.64
C ALA A 74 25.31 -11.41 7.58
N PRO A 75 24.96 -11.07 6.32
CA PRO A 75 25.90 -10.77 5.23
C PRO A 75 26.85 -9.57 5.43
N GLY A 76 26.94 -9.00 6.64
CA GLY A 76 27.78 -7.85 7.00
C GLY A 76 28.77 -8.15 8.13
N GLY A 77 29.15 -9.41 8.33
CA GLY A 77 30.14 -9.81 9.34
C GLY A 77 29.58 -10.21 10.71
N MET A 78 28.26 -10.32 10.85
CA MET A 78 27.68 -10.92 12.05
C MET A 78 27.88 -12.44 12.00
N PRO A 79 28.58 -13.06 12.98
CA PRO A 79 28.82 -14.50 12.99
C PRO A 79 27.52 -15.28 13.19
N ALA A 80 27.53 -16.55 12.76
CA ALA A 80 26.45 -17.49 12.97
C ALA A 80 26.49 -18.04 14.41
N PHE A 81 25.32 -18.12 15.06
CA PHE A 81 25.19 -18.67 16.42
C PHE A 81 24.39 -19.98 16.45
N GLY A 82 24.37 -20.73 15.34
CA GLY A 82 23.62 -21.98 15.22
C GLY A 82 24.05 -23.12 16.15
N SER A 83 25.13 -22.96 16.92
CA SER A 83 25.51 -23.89 17.99
C SER A 83 24.74 -23.65 19.31
N LEU A 84 24.01 -22.54 19.44
CA LEU A 84 23.18 -22.29 20.62
C LEU A 84 21.95 -23.21 20.63
N PRO A 85 21.45 -23.63 21.81
CA PRO A 85 20.18 -24.34 21.90
C PRO A 85 19.03 -23.53 21.28
N GLU A 86 18.13 -24.21 20.57
CA GLU A 86 16.97 -23.56 19.91
C GLU A 86 16.12 -22.72 20.88
N GLY A 87 16.00 -23.14 22.15
CA GLY A 87 15.31 -22.36 23.17
C GLY A 87 15.99 -21.02 23.48
N ASP A 88 17.32 -20.99 23.51
CA ASP A 88 18.10 -19.77 23.74
C ASP A 88 18.08 -18.86 22.49
N LEU A 89 18.14 -19.43 21.28
CA LEU A 89 17.97 -18.67 20.03
C LEU A 89 16.60 -17.98 19.97
N GLY A 90 15.53 -18.72 20.31
CA GLY A 90 14.18 -18.17 20.39
C GLY A 90 14.06 -17.05 21.43
N ALA A 91 14.65 -17.26 22.62
CA ALA A 91 14.67 -16.26 23.69
C ALA A 91 15.42 -14.98 23.28
N LEU A 92 16.59 -15.11 22.63
CA LEU A 92 17.36 -13.99 22.10
C LEU A 92 16.60 -13.23 21.01
N ALA A 93 15.94 -13.94 20.09
CA ALA A 93 15.16 -13.31 19.02
C ALA A 93 14.01 -12.47 19.58
N LYS A 94 13.30 -13.00 20.58
CA LYS A 94 12.23 -12.30 21.30
C LYS A 94 12.76 -11.10 22.09
N PHE A 95 13.90 -11.25 22.75
CA PHE A 95 14.58 -10.17 23.47
C PHE A 95 14.99 -9.03 22.52
N VAL A 96 15.61 -9.33 21.38
CA VAL A 96 15.90 -8.30 20.36
C VAL A 96 14.62 -7.67 19.83
N ARG A 97 13.57 -8.47 19.59
CA ARG A 97 12.27 -7.95 19.11
C ARG A 97 11.63 -6.97 20.09
N SER A 98 11.76 -7.17 21.41
CA SER A 98 11.14 -6.31 22.42
C SER A 98 11.69 -4.89 22.43
N PHE A 99 12.95 -4.66 22.03
CA PHE A 99 13.51 -3.30 21.86
C PHE A 99 13.11 -2.62 20.54
N ASN A 100 12.35 -3.31 19.71
CA ASN A 100 11.95 -2.85 18.37
C ASN A 100 10.43 -2.87 18.17
N ALA A 101 9.65 -3.05 19.24
CA ALA A 101 8.20 -3.04 19.18
C ALA A 101 7.70 -1.74 18.52
N SER A 102 6.74 -1.87 17.60
CA SER A 102 6.13 -0.72 16.94
C SER A 102 5.07 -0.08 17.85
N ALA A 103 4.63 1.14 17.51
CA ALA A 103 3.54 1.79 18.21
C ALA A 103 2.26 0.93 18.18
N PHE A 104 2.02 0.23 17.07
CA PHE A 104 0.90 -0.70 16.89
C PHE A 104 0.94 -1.88 17.86
N GLU A 105 2.12 -2.43 18.13
CA GLU A 105 2.30 -3.54 19.07
C GLU A 105 2.22 -3.06 20.53
N MET A 106 2.81 -1.89 20.82
CA MET A 106 2.80 -1.31 22.16
C MET A 106 1.42 -0.80 22.57
N ALA A 107 0.59 -0.39 21.60
CA ALA A 107 -0.74 0.18 21.82
C ALA A 107 -0.75 1.27 22.92
N PRO A 108 -0.06 2.41 22.71
CA PRO A 108 0.08 3.45 23.72
C PRO A 108 -1.27 3.94 24.24
N THR A 109 -1.29 4.37 25.50
CA THR A 109 -2.50 4.85 26.18
C THR A 109 -3.04 6.12 25.55
N GLY A 110 -4.35 6.34 25.65
CA GLY A 110 -5.05 7.49 25.08
C GLY A 110 -6.34 7.11 24.37
N ASP A 111 -7.18 8.11 24.14
CA ASP A 111 -8.44 7.96 23.42
C ASP A 111 -8.19 8.10 21.90
N ALA A 112 -8.18 6.98 21.19
CA ALA A 112 -8.02 6.99 19.73
C ALA A 112 -9.20 7.60 18.98
N ALA A 113 -10.41 7.53 19.51
CA ALA A 113 -11.57 8.14 18.84
C ALA A 113 -11.44 9.67 18.90
N ALA A 114 -11.03 10.21 20.06
CA ALA A 114 -10.68 11.61 20.18
C ALA A 114 -9.49 11.99 19.28
N GLY A 115 -8.46 11.14 19.19
CA GLY A 115 -7.32 11.33 18.30
C GLY A 115 -7.69 11.34 16.81
N GLU A 116 -8.61 10.46 16.39
CA GLU A 116 -9.14 10.43 15.02
C GLU A 116 -9.96 11.70 14.72
N ALA A 117 -10.86 12.09 15.63
CA ALA A 117 -11.66 13.29 15.48
C ALA A 117 -10.78 14.54 15.36
N LEU A 118 -9.73 14.61 16.16
CA LEU A 118 -8.71 15.63 16.09
C LEU A 118 -8.04 15.62 14.72
N PHE A 119 -7.49 14.46 14.29
CA PHE A 119 -6.80 14.27 13.00
C PHE A 119 -7.62 14.80 11.81
N PHE A 120 -8.92 14.55 11.80
CA PHE A 120 -9.83 14.91 10.70
C PHE A 120 -10.66 16.18 10.94
N SER A 121 -10.34 16.98 11.96
CA SER A 121 -11.09 18.20 12.29
C SER A 121 -11.00 19.32 11.22
N SER A 122 -12.00 20.21 11.20
CA SER A 122 -12.06 21.45 10.38
C SER A 122 -11.90 22.70 11.27
N GLY A 123 -11.11 23.73 10.89
CA GLY A 123 -10.53 24.75 11.81
C GLY A 123 -9.20 25.40 11.33
N SER A 124 -8.46 26.15 12.15
CA SER A 124 -7.17 26.79 11.78
C SER A 124 -5.93 25.91 12.05
N ALA A 125 -4.79 26.20 11.40
CA ALA A 125 -3.56 25.40 11.49
C ALA A 125 -2.99 25.33 12.94
N GLY A 126 -2.51 24.15 13.36
CA GLY A 126 -1.81 23.94 14.64
C GLY A 126 -2.51 23.02 15.65
N SER A 127 -3.84 22.83 15.55
CA SER A 127 -4.65 22.10 16.52
C SER A 127 -5.14 20.73 16.02
N GLY A 128 -4.29 19.96 15.32
CA GLY A 128 -4.57 18.56 15.01
C GLY A 128 -5.20 18.23 13.66
N LYS A 129 -5.20 19.16 12.71
CA LYS A 129 -5.83 19.05 11.38
C LYS A 129 -5.02 18.23 10.37
N CYS A 130 -4.38 17.16 10.83
CA CYS A 130 -3.42 16.38 10.07
C CYS A 130 -3.99 15.88 8.74
N GLY A 131 -5.30 15.61 8.68
CA GLY A 131 -6.02 15.15 7.49
C GLY A 131 -6.05 16.13 6.31
N THR A 132 -5.72 17.42 6.50
CA THR A 132 -5.60 18.38 5.38
C THR A 132 -4.31 18.20 4.57
N CYS A 133 -3.35 17.45 5.12
CA CYS A 133 -2.12 17.11 4.42
C CYS A 133 -1.98 15.60 4.25
N HIS A 134 -2.24 14.84 5.31
CA HIS A 134 -2.05 13.40 5.36
C HIS A 134 -3.31 12.63 5.02
N MET A 135 -3.11 11.44 4.49
CA MET A 135 -4.17 10.46 4.26
C MET A 135 -4.09 9.36 5.31
N VAL A 136 -5.25 8.89 5.76
CA VAL A 136 -5.39 7.60 6.47
C VAL A 136 -6.56 6.88 5.84
N HIS A 137 -6.31 5.67 5.36
CA HIS A 137 -7.33 4.78 4.82
C HIS A 137 -8.15 5.42 3.69
N GLY A 138 -7.48 6.13 2.77
CA GLY A 138 -8.14 6.83 1.67
C GLY A 138 -8.87 8.13 2.06
N ARG A 139 -8.88 8.53 3.33
CA ARG A 139 -9.46 9.79 3.83
C ARG A 139 -8.37 10.82 4.10
N GLY A 140 -8.61 12.07 3.73
CA GLY A 140 -7.67 13.18 3.90
C GLY A 140 -7.06 13.63 2.58
N ALA A 141 -5.97 14.38 2.65
CA ALA A 141 -5.29 14.93 1.48
C ALA A 141 -4.01 14.16 1.11
N THR A 142 -3.38 14.57 0.01
CA THR A 142 -2.25 13.86 -0.62
C THR A 142 -0.93 14.61 -0.55
N ASN A 143 -0.90 15.75 0.13
CA ASN A 143 0.28 16.60 0.25
C ASN A 143 1.37 15.94 1.12
N GLY A 144 0.95 15.33 2.22
CA GLY A 144 1.78 14.54 3.11
C GLY A 144 1.71 13.04 2.78
N PRO A 145 2.60 12.24 3.38
CA PRO A 145 2.55 10.78 3.23
C PRO A 145 1.25 10.18 3.76
N ASP A 146 0.88 9.04 3.19
CA ASP A 146 -0.17 8.17 3.70
C ASP A 146 0.28 7.52 5.01
N LEU A 147 -0.51 7.70 6.06
CA LEU A 147 -0.25 7.24 7.42
C LEU A 147 -1.03 5.97 7.77
N SER A 148 -1.71 5.34 6.81
CA SER A 148 -2.50 4.11 7.01
C SER A 148 -1.72 2.95 7.68
N ASN A 149 -0.40 2.92 7.58
CA ASN A 149 0.45 1.90 8.18
C ASN A 149 1.47 2.47 9.20
N VAL A 150 1.32 3.73 9.62
CA VAL A 150 2.37 4.43 10.39
C VAL A 150 2.65 3.78 11.74
N GLY A 151 1.63 3.18 12.39
CA GLY A 151 1.78 2.52 13.68
C GLY A 151 2.64 1.26 13.64
N LYS A 152 2.71 0.57 12.49
CA LYS A 152 3.64 -0.56 12.29
C LYS A 152 5.04 -0.11 11.88
N GLU A 153 5.15 1.10 11.36
CA GLU A 153 6.40 1.65 10.86
C GLU A 153 7.21 2.39 11.93
N LEU A 154 6.55 3.07 12.87
CA LEU A 154 7.17 3.92 13.90
C LEU A 154 6.90 3.41 15.32
N THR A 155 7.75 3.78 16.27
CA THR A 155 7.46 3.67 17.71
C THR A 155 6.62 4.83 18.22
N ALA A 156 6.06 4.72 19.43
CA ALA A 156 5.33 5.83 20.04
C ALA A 156 6.24 7.07 20.29
N PRO A 157 7.48 6.94 20.81
CA PRO A 157 8.40 8.08 20.89
C PRO A 157 8.73 8.71 19.54
N GLU A 158 8.91 7.92 18.48
CA GLU A 158 9.17 8.47 17.13
C GLU A 158 7.96 9.23 16.57
N LEU A 159 6.73 8.78 16.87
CA LEU A 159 5.51 9.52 16.54
C LEU A 159 5.43 10.84 17.31
N GLU A 160 5.73 10.82 18.60
CA GLU A 160 5.75 12.01 19.45
C GLU A 160 6.81 13.02 19.02
N GLU A 161 8.00 12.56 18.66
CA GLU A 161 9.10 13.37 18.14
C GLU A 161 8.68 14.02 16.81
N SER A 162 8.12 13.25 15.88
CA SER A 162 7.65 13.77 14.59
C SER A 162 6.57 14.84 14.73
N LEU A 163 5.75 14.76 15.78
CA LEU A 163 4.74 15.78 16.10
C LEU A 163 5.35 17.03 16.74
N SER A 164 6.40 16.90 17.54
CA SER A 164 7.06 18.02 18.23
C SER A 164 8.07 18.74 17.35
N ASP A 165 8.87 17.98 16.62
CA ASP A 165 9.85 18.46 15.65
C ASP A 165 9.63 17.74 14.31
N PRO A 166 8.80 18.30 13.41
CA PRO A 166 8.57 17.74 12.08
C PRO A 166 9.81 17.70 11.18
N ALA A 167 10.89 18.38 11.55
CA ALA A 167 12.16 18.36 10.84
C ALA A 167 13.15 17.31 11.40
N SER A 168 12.91 16.76 12.60
CA SER A 168 13.75 15.73 13.24
C SER A 168 14.07 14.53 12.34
N ARG A 169 13.15 14.21 11.43
CA ARG A 169 13.28 13.08 10.49
C ARG A 169 13.56 13.51 9.05
N ALA A 170 13.78 14.80 8.78
CA ALA A 170 14.15 15.28 7.46
C ALA A 170 15.55 14.75 7.09
N GLY A 171 15.67 14.01 5.98
CA GLY A 171 16.94 13.48 5.48
C GLY A 171 17.49 12.23 6.20
N VAL A 172 16.79 11.68 7.20
CA VAL A 172 17.20 10.44 7.88
C VAL A 172 16.79 9.21 7.04
N HIS A 173 17.75 8.47 6.47
CA HIS A 173 17.52 7.32 5.57
C HIS A 173 18.23 6.03 5.96
N ASN A 174 17.49 4.91 5.89
CA ASN A 174 18.03 3.54 6.01
C ASN A 174 17.47 2.57 4.92
N ALA A 175 17.39 2.95 3.63
CA ALA A 175 17.15 1.97 2.54
C ALA A 175 17.55 2.51 1.15
N GLU A 176 18.20 1.65 0.35
CA GLU A 176 18.41 1.86 -1.09
C GLU A 176 17.06 1.86 -1.84
N GLY A 177 16.86 2.83 -2.74
CA GLY A 177 15.63 2.96 -3.53
C GLY A 177 14.43 3.49 -2.73
N CYS A 178 14.49 4.75 -2.29
CA CYS A 178 13.41 5.52 -1.63
C CYS A 178 12.01 5.15 -2.20
N PRO A 179 11.06 4.55 -1.45
CA PRO A 179 10.58 5.08 -0.17
C PRO A 179 10.08 4.05 0.88
N GLY A 180 9.57 4.57 2.00
CA GLY A 180 8.45 3.96 2.73
C GLY A 180 7.44 5.01 3.20
N TRP A 181 7.92 6.21 3.56
CA TRP A 181 7.11 7.36 3.99
C TRP A 181 7.95 8.65 4.20
N ALA A 182 9.18 8.76 3.65
CA ALA A 182 10.13 9.84 4.00
C ALA A 182 10.81 10.57 2.80
N PHE A 183 11.22 11.81 3.07
CA PHE A 183 11.95 12.80 2.26
C PHE A 183 13.36 12.33 1.89
N CYS A 184 13.65 12.21 0.58
CA CYS A 184 14.86 11.60 -0.02
C CYS A 184 16.10 12.52 -0.02
N SER A 185 17.31 11.94 0.13
CA SER A 185 18.61 12.65 0.19
C SER A 185 18.99 13.40 -1.09
N ASP A 186 18.34 13.12 -2.21
CA ASP A 186 18.54 13.81 -3.48
C ASP A 186 17.53 14.96 -3.70
N GLY A 187 16.78 15.31 -2.66
CA GLY A 187 15.77 16.35 -2.73
C GLY A 187 14.58 15.99 -3.62
N ARG A 188 14.36 14.69 -3.93
CA ARG A 188 13.03 14.21 -4.34
C ARG A 188 12.07 14.49 -3.18
N TRP A 189 10.98 15.20 -3.49
CA TRP A 189 10.03 15.79 -2.53
C TRP A 189 10.51 17.01 -1.75
N GLY A 190 11.57 17.68 -2.20
CA GLY A 190 11.91 19.00 -1.68
C GLY A 190 10.76 19.99 -1.92
N LEU A 191 10.47 20.82 -0.93
CA LEU A 191 9.57 21.96 -1.12
C LEU A 191 10.24 22.95 -2.07
N VAL A 192 9.53 23.37 -3.11
CA VAL A 192 10.03 24.28 -4.12
C VAL A 192 9.02 25.38 -4.43
N VAL A 193 9.56 26.53 -4.84
CA VAL A 193 8.83 27.59 -5.53
C VAL A 193 9.23 27.56 -7.01
N VAL A 194 8.23 27.43 -7.87
CA VAL A 194 8.38 27.40 -9.31
C VAL A 194 7.89 28.72 -9.87
N LYS A 195 8.80 29.50 -10.47
CA LYS A 195 8.46 30.75 -11.15
C LYS A 195 7.99 30.43 -12.57
N MET A 196 6.71 30.65 -12.84
CA MET A 196 6.12 30.43 -14.15
C MET A 196 6.51 31.54 -15.12
N LYS A 197 6.63 31.21 -16.41
CA LYS A 197 6.85 32.20 -17.47
C LYS A 197 5.67 33.15 -17.66
N SER A 198 4.48 32.76 -17.19
CA SER A 198 3.29 33.62 -17.11
C SER A 198 3.39 34.70 -16.01
N GLY A 199 4.39 34.64 -15.13
CA GLY A 199 4.56 35.54 -13.99
C GLY A 199 4.01 35.00 -12.66
N GLU A 200 3.15 33.98 -12.67
CA GLU A 200 2.67 33.29 -11.46
C GLU A 200 3.81 32.52 -10.78
N SER A 201 3.72 32.30 -9.46
CA SER A 201 4.59 31.37 -8.74
C SER A 201 3.78 30.24 -8.11
N LEU A 202 4.22 29.00 -8.32
CA LEU A 202 3.62 27.81 -7.74
C LEU A 202 4.51 27.28 -6.61
N ARG A 203 3.91 26.95 -5.46
CA ARG A 203 4.63 26.35 -4.33
C ARG A 203 4.16 24.92 -4.08
N GLY A 204 5.09 23.99 -3.96
CA GLY A 204 4.76 22.56 -3.87
C GLY A 204 5.96 21.64 -3.73
N TYR A 205 5.71 20.35 -3.67
CA TYR A 205 6.76 19.33 -3.61
C TYR A 205 7.19 18.89 -5.01
N ALA A 206 8.49 18.98 -5.31
CA ALA A 206 9.06 18.44 -6.54
C ALA A 206 9.13 16.91 -6.47
N ARG A 207 8.13 16.24 -7.06
CA ARG A 207 8.00 14.77 -7.07
C ARG A 207 9.06 14.10 -7.95
N ALA A 208 9.37 14.74 -9.06
CA ALA A 208 10.44 14.38 -9.97
C ALA A 208 10.83 15.63 -10.78
N GLN A 209 12.12 15.80 -11.07
CA GLN A 209 12.62 16.89 -11.88
C GLN A 209 13.61 16.34 -12.91
N GLY A 210 13.30 16.52 -14.18
CA GLY A 210 14.22 16.27 -15.28
C GLY A 210 14.98 17.53 -15.68
N LYS A 211 15.82 17.42 -16.72
CA LYS A 211 16.41 18.60 -17.38
C LYS A 211 15.35 19.49 -18.04
N HIS A 212 14.22 18.90 -18.46
CA HIS A 212 13.23 19.55 -19.30
C HIS A 212 11.79 19.52 -18.77
N ASP A 213 11.59 18.94 -17.59
CA ASP A 213 10.28 18.87 -16.97
C ASP A 213 10.33 18.81 -15.45
N LEU A 214 9.16 19.01 -14.86
CA LEU A 214 8.95 18.99 -13.42
C LEU A 214 7.56 18.42 -13.11
N GLN A 215 7.54 17.39 -12.29
CA GLN A 215 6.33 16.88 -11.64
C GLN A 215 6.18 17.59 -10.29
N LEU A 216 5.27 18.56 -10.20
CA LEU A 216 5.06 19.38 -9.02
C LEU A 216 3.73 19.01 -8.32
N HIS A 217 3.79 18.59 -7.06
CA HIS A 217 2.60 18.45 -6.24
C HIS A 217 2.35 19.76 -5.48
N VAL A 218 1.40 20.57 -5.96
CA VAL A 218 1.12 21.91 -5.41
C VAL A 218 0.43 21.80 -4.05
N LEU A 219 0.87 22.56 -3.04
CA LEU A 219 0.33 22.44 -1.66
C LEU A 219 -1.18 22.66 -1.57
N ASN A 220 -1.73 23.56 -2.39
CA ASN A 220 -3.17 23.88 -2.41
C ASN A 220 -3.85 23.29 -3.64
N GLY A 221 -3.26 22.29 -4.31
CA GLY A 221 -3.70 21.83 -5.61
C GLY A 221 -3.38 20.38 -5.91
N GLY A 222 -3.66 19.99 -7.15
CA GLY A 222 -3.30 18.68 -7.67
C GLY A 222 -1.86 18.63 -8.19
N LEU A 223 -1.51 17.48 -8.78
CA LEU A 223 -0.27 17.31 -9.51
C LEU A 223 -0.25 18.19 -10.77
N ARG A 224 0.85 18.91 -10.98
CA ARG A 224 1.15 19.69 -12.18
C ARG A 224 2.33 19.05 -12.90
N LEU A 225 2.12 18.69 -14.16
CA LEU A 225 3.16 18.17 -15.05
C LEU A 225 3.62 19.35 -15.91
N LEU A 226 4.79 19.90 -15.57
CA LEU A 226 5.32 21.12 -16.16
C LEU A 226 6.49 20.79 -17.08
N ASN A 227 6.59 21.48 -18.22
CA ASN A 227 7.75 21.42 -19.10
C ASN A 227 8.45 22.80 -19.21
N ASP A 228 9.63 22.83 -19.83
CA ASP A 228 10.46 24.05 -19.93
C ASP A 228 9.78 25.24 -20.60
N SER A 229 8.74 25.03 -21.41
CA SER A 229 7.99 26.14 -22.01
C SER A 229 7.15 26.89 -20.97
N GLN A 230 6.95 26.32 -19.78
CA GLN A 230 6.00 26.83 -18.79
C GLN A 230 6.65 27.52 -17.59
N TYR A 231 7.86 27.10 -17.17
CA TYR A 231 8.55 27.67 -16.02
C TYR A 231 9.92 28.26 -16.40
N SER A 232 10.39 29.19 -15.58
CA SER A 232 11.67 29.90 -15.76
C SER A 232 12.69 29.60 -14.67
N ALA A 233 12.23 29.24 -13.47
CA ALA A 233 13.10 28.88 -12.36
C ALA A 233 12.40 27.92 -11.39
N VAL A 234 13.18 27.10 -10.70
CA VAL A 234 12.76 26.24 -9.60
C VAL A 234 13.73 26.50 -8.44
N THR A 235 13.21 27.03 -7.33
CA THR A 235 14.00 27.36 -6.14
C THR A 235 13.58 26.45 -5.00
N ARG A 236 14.55 25.81 -4.33
CA ARG A 236 14.27 24.99 -3.14
C ARG A 236 14.03 25.87 -1.93
N GLU A 237 13.04 25.50 -1.12
CA GLU A 237 12.81 26.05 0.20
C GLU A 237 13.34 25.08 1.26
N PRO A 238 14.21 25.52 2.18
CA PRO A 238 14.63 24.70 3.31
C PRO A 238 13.51 24.57 4.34
N GLY A 239 13.47 23.43 5.03
CA GLY A 239 12.56 23.17 6.16
C GLY A 239 11.38 22.25 5.83
N SER A 240 10.57 21.98 6.84
CA SER A 240 9.37 21.13 6.74
C SER A 240 8.13 21.98 6.47
N ALA A 241 7.30 21.56 5.53
CA ALA A 241 5.96 22.13 5.35
C ALA A 241 4.94 21.54 6.35
N MET A 242 5.31 20.52 7.13
CA MET A 242 4.52 20.05 8.26
C MET A 242 4.79 20.96 9.46
N PRO A 243 3.77 21.64 10.01
CA PRO A 243 3.93 22.43 11.23
C PRO A 243 4.06 21.51 12.45
N ALA A 244 4.74 21.99 13.49
CA ALA A 244 4.74 21.32 14.79
C ALA A 244 3.31 21.28 15.36
N PHE A 245 2.99 20.20 16.08
CA PHE A 245 1.71 20.03 16.72
C PHE A 245 1.59 20.94 17.94
N GLY A 246 0.63 21.86 17.91
CA GLY A 246 0.42 22.89 18.95
C GLY A 246 -0.67 22.56 19.96
N GLY A 247 -1.24 21.35 19.95
CA GLY A 247 -2.25 20.93 20.93
C GLY A 247 -1.65 20.56 22.30
N SER A 248 -2.53 20.39 23.29
CA SER A 248 -2.17 19.96 24.65
C SER A 248 -1.54 18.56 24.69
N THR A 249 -0.87 18.22 25.79
CA THR A 249 -0.31 16.88 26.03
C THR A 249 -1.37 15.77 25.94
N ALA A 250 -2.60 16.04 26.40
CA ALA A 250 -3.70 15.09 26.31
C ALA A 250 -4.13 14.85 24.86
N GLU A 251 -4.23 15.92 24.06
CA GLU A 251 -4.54 15.82 22.62
C GLU A 251 -3.42 15.11 21.86
N LYS A 252 -2.15 15.42 22.16
CA LYS A 252 -1.00 14.73 21.56
C LYS A 252 -1.03 13.23 21.85
N ARG A 253 -1.29 12.85 23.10
CA ARG A 253 -1.42 11.44 23.52
C ARG A 253 -2.56 10.73 22.78
N ASN A 254 -3.72 11.37 22.67
CA ASN A 254 -4.86 10.82 21.92
C ASN A 254 -4.54 10.66 20.43
N LEU A 255 -3.86 11.64 19.82
CA LEU A 255 -3.41 11.56 18.44
C LEU A 255 -2.40 10.42 18.22
N VAL A 256 -1.42 10.26 19.10
CA VAL A 256 -0.46 9.15 19.06
C VAL A 256 -1.18 7.81 19.23
N ALA A 257 -2.15 7.71 20.13
CA ALA A 257 -2.98 6.52 20.30
C ALA A 257 -3.79 6.18 19.03
N PHE A 258 -4.26 7.17 18.28
CA PHE A 258 -4.89 6.97 16.97
C PHE A 258 -3.88 6.51 15.91
N LEU A 259 -2.75 7.20 15.75
CA LEU A 259 -1.72 6.88 14.77
C LEU A 259 -1.10 5.49 15.01
N ALA A 260 -0.92 5.11 16.27
CA ALA A 260 -0.45 3.80 16.66
C ALA A 260 -1.36 2.66 16.18
N ARG A 261 -2.67 2.88 16.09
CA ARG A 261 -3.63 1.89 15.58
C ARG A 261 -3.64 1.74 14.06
N GLN A 262 -2.88 2.56 13.32
CA GLN A 262 -2.80 2.48 11.87
C GLN A 262 -1.83 1.37 11.44
N GLY A 263 -2.39 0.19 11.20
CA GLY A 263 -1.65 -1.05 10.92
C GLY A 263 -1.74 -1.54 9.47
N GLY A 264 -2.12 -0.67 8.54
CA GLY A 264 -2.30 -0.95 7.12
C GLY A 264 -3.77 -1.02 6.71
N ILE A 265 -3.99 -1.11 5.40
CA ILE A 265 -5.34 -1.19 4.81
C ILE A 265 -5.95 -2.56 5.11
N PRO A 266 -7.06 -2.64 5.86
CA PRO A 266 -7.73 -3.92 6.09
C PRO A 266 -8.39 -4.43 4.80
N GLN A 267 -8.31 -5.74 4.56
CA GLN A 267 -9.06 -6.40 3.50
C GLN A 267 -10.51 -6.61 3.96
N GLY A 268 -11.49 -6.21 3.14
CA GLY A 268 -12.89 -6.45 3.48
C GLY A 268 -13.87 -5.43 2.94
N ALA A 269 -15.04 -5.37 3.55
CA ALA A 269 -16.07 -4.42 3.14
C ALA A 269 -15.60 -2.97 3.33
N ILE A 270 -15.90 -2.12 2.35
CA ILE A 270 -15.52 -0.70 2.38
C ILE A 270 -16.38 0.00 3.45
N ALA A 271 -15.73 0.58 4.46
CA ALA A 271 -16.39 1.21 5.61
C ALA A 271 -16.68 2.71 5.42
N TRP A 272 -16.30 3.35 4.31
CA TRP A 272 -16.49 4.79 4.07
C TRP A 272 -17.13 5.13 2.71
N GLY A 273 -17.93 6.20 2.70
CA GLY A 273 -18.61 6.75 1.54
C GLY A 273 -17.94 7.99 0.98
N ALA A 274 -16.79 7.86 0.33
CA ALA A 274 -16.31 8.91 -0.56
C ALA A 274 -17.23 8.92 -1.79
N ASN A 275 -18.17 9.86 -1.82
CA ASN A 275 -19.05 10.04 -2.98
C ASN A 275 -18.27 10.76 -4.07
N ALA A 276 -18.21 10.15 -5.26
CA ALA A 276 -17.76 10.86 -6.44
C ALA A 276 -18.65 12.11 -6.64
N THR A 277 -18.01 13.24 -6.86
CA THR A 277 -18.69 14.51 -7.11
C THR A 277 -19.29 14.52 -8.52
N ALA A 278 -20.20 15.46 -8.79
CA ALA A 278 -20.71 15.67 -10.15
C ALA A 278 -19.58 15.95 -11.15
N LYS A 279 -18.53 16.66 -10.71
CA LYS A 279 -17.32 16.92 -11.50
C LYS A 279 -16.58 15.61 -11.82
N ASP A 280 -16.34 14.78 -10.82
CA ASP A 280 -15.64 13.49 -11.01
C ASP A 280 -16.38 12.59 -12.00
N LEU A 281 -17.71 12.59 -11.94
CA LEU A 281 -18.54 11.87 -12.90
C LEU A 281 -18.45 12.51 -14.29
N ALA A 282 -18.49 13.84 -14.38
CA ALA A 282 -18.41 14.56 -15.65
C ALA A 282 -17.08 14.30 -16.39
N GLU A 283 -15.94 14.25 -15.68
CA GLU A 283 -14.63 13.93 -16.26
C GLU A 283 -14.63 12.59 -17.02
N VAL A 284 -15.40 11.61 -16.54
CA VAL A 284 -15.51 10.28 -17.16
C VAL A 284 -16.63 10.23 -18.21
N LEU A 285 -17.74 10.91 -17.97
CA LEU A 285 -18.93 10.90 -18.84
C LEU A 285 -18.76 11.75 -20.10
N LYS A 286 -18.04 12.86 -19.98
CA LYS A 286 -17.82 13.87 -21.01
C LYS A 286 -16.33 14.27 -20.97
N PRO A 287 -15.42 13.35 -21.37
CA PRO A 287 -13.99 13.63 -21.36
C PRO A 287 -13.66 14.88 -22.16
N ALA A 288 -12.69 15.66 -21.68
CA ALA A 288 -12.17 16.78 -22.46
C ALA A 288 -11.49 16.27 -23.75
N SER A 289 -11.37 17.13 -24.76
CA SER A 289 -10.67 16.77 -26.00
C SER A 289 -9.24 16.32 -25.69
N GLY A 290 -8.86 15.17 -26.24
CA GLY A 290 -7.56 14.53 -25.99
C GLY A 290 -7.45 13.67 -24.72
N GLU A 291 -8.50 13.58 -23.91
CA GLU A 291 -8.55 12.65 -22.78
C GLU A 291 -9.09 11.27 -23.17
N TRP A 292 -8.66 10.24 -22.43
CA TRP A 292 -9.10 8.85 -22.57
C TRP A 292 -9.29 8.20 -21.19
N PRO A 293 -10.27 8.64 -20.37
CA PRO A 293 -10.39 8.24 -18.97
C PRO A 293 -11.00 6.85 -18.75
N THR A 294 -11.46 6.18 -19.82
CA THR A 294 -12.06 4.84 -19.74
C THR A 294 -11.44 3.87 -20.73
N TYR A 295 -11.67 2.57 -20.53
CA TYR A 295 -11.21 1.50 -21.42
C TYR A 295 -11.58 1.69 -22.91
N ASN A 296 -12.62 2.46 -23.23
CA ASN A 296 -13.00 2.75 -24.61
C ASN A 296 -12.92 4.23 -24.98
N GLY A 297 -12.28 5.07 -24.16
CA GLY A 297 -12.31 6.52 -24.29
C GLY A 297 -13.67 7.06 -23.84
N ALA A 298 -14.66 7.00 -24.72
CA ALA A 298 -16.05 7.35 -24.44
C ALA A 298 -16.90 6.14 -23.99
N LEU A 299 -17.97 6.42 -23.23
CA LEU A 299 -18.90 5.38 -22.75
C LEU A 299 -19.72 4.71 -23.87
N SER A 300 -19.83 5.34 -25.04
CA SER A 300 -20.41 4.74 -26.25
C SER A 300 -19.72 3.42 -26.61
N GLY A 301 -18.43 3.29 -26.27
CA GLY A 301 -17.65 2.09 -26.57
C GLY A 301 -17.12 2.04 -28.00
N ASN A 302 -17.24 3.11 -28.78
CA ASN A 302 -16.83 3.16 -30.19
C ASN A 302 -15.31 3.26 -30.38
N ARG A 303 -14.54 3.59 -29.32
CA ARG A 303 -13.08 3.78 -29.37
C ARG A 303 -12.64 4.81 -30.43
N HIS A 304 -13.43 5.87 -30.60
CA HIS A 304 -13.13 6.97 -31.52
C HIS A 304 -12.48 8.15 -30.78
N SER A 305 -11.53 8.83 -31.44
CA SER A 305 -10.95 10.09 -30.97
C SER A 305 -11.26 11.19 -31.99
N GLU A 306 -11.68 12.36 -31.52
CA GLU A 306 -11.94 13.53 -32.37
C GLU A 306 -10.66 14.31 -32.73
N LEU A 307 -9.48 13.88 -32.27
CA LEU A 307 -8.22 14.55 -32.57
C LEU A 307 -7.83 14.33 -34.04
N THR A 308 -7.46 15.41 -34.73
CA THR A 308 -7.16 15.41 -36.17
C THR A 308 -5.73 15.86 -36.50
N GLN A 309 -4.85 16.01 -35.51
CA GLN A 309 -3.46 16.41 -35.76
C GLN A 309 -2.70 15.36 -36.60
N ILE A 310 -2.93 14.08 -36.32
CA ILE A 310 -2.38 12.96 -37.10
C ILE A 310 -3.48 12.49 -38.06
N THR A 311 -3.16 12.49 -39.35
CA THR A 311 -4.07 12.17 -40.44
C THR A 311 -3.40 11.20 -41.42
N ALA A 312 -4.17 10.65 -42.37
CA ALA A 312 -3.62 9.81 -43.44
C ALA A 312 -2.52 10.53 -44.25
N ALA A 313 -2.58 11.86 -44.37
CA ALA A 313 -1.61 12.65 -45.13
C ALA A 313 -0.26 12.85 -44.42
N ASN A 314 -0.18 12.69 -43.08
CA ASN A 314 1.03 12.97 -42.31
C ASN A 314 1.51 11.81 -41.41
N VAL A 315 0.74 10.72 -41.29
CA VAL A 315 1.08 9.57 -40.43
C VAL A 315 2.44 8.94 -40.76
N GLY A 316 2.91 9.04 -42.01
CA GLY A 316 4.25 8.58 -42.42
C GLY A 316 5.41 9.31 -41.75
N ARG A 317 5.16 10.43 -41.05
CA ARG A 317 6.18 11.20 -40.30
C ARG A 317 6.20 10.86 -38.80
N LEU A 318 5.38 9.90 -38.36
CA LEU A 318 5.25 9.56 -36.95
C LEU A 318 6.54 8.92 -36.43
N GLN A 319 6.99 9.38 -35.26
CA GLN A 319 8.20 8.87 -34.60
C GLN A 319 7.90 8.54 -33.13
N PRO A 320 8.58 7.55 -32.53
CA PRO A 320 8.51 7.31 -31.09
C PRO A 320 8.96 8.56 -30.32
N LYS A 321 8.11 9.06 -29.43
CA LYS A 321 8.44 10.21 -28.57
C LYS A 321 9.16 9.80 -27.29
N TRP A 322 8.72 8.70 -26.69
CA TRP A 322 9.32 8.08 -25.51
C TRP A 322 8.88 6.62 -25.43
N THR A 323 9.62 5.82 -24.67
CA THR A 323 9.30 4.42 -24.37
C THR A 323 9.35 4.21 -22.87
N TRP A 324 8.40 3.43 -22.34
CA TRP A 324 8.40 2.99 -20.95
C TRP A 324 8.29 1.46 -20.91
N SER A 325 9.07 0.85 -20.03
CA SER A 325 9.25 -0.61 -19.98
C SER A 325 8.76 -1.17 -18.64
N THR A 326 8.25 -2.40 -18.67
CA THR A 326 7.89 -3.20 -17.50
C THR A 326 8.46 -4.61 -17.66
N ASP A 327 8.68 -5.31 -16.56
CA ASP A 327 9.31 -6.65 -16.55
C ASP A 327 8.37 -7.76 -17.03
N TYR A 328 7.19 -7.41 -17.54
CA TYR A 328 6.17 -8.36 -17.98
C TYR A 328 5.85 -8.25 -19.48
N GLN A 329 5.84 -9.39 -20.16
CA GLN A 329 5.50 -9.50 -21.58
C GLN A 329 4.05 -9.96 -21.79
N GLY A 330 3.42 -9.51 -22.88
CA GLY A 330 2.04 -9.89 -23.22
C GLY A 330 0.98 -9.03 -22.52
N LEU A 331 1.22 -7.72 -22.47
CA LEU A 331 0.27 -6.75 -21.92
C LEU A 331 -0.99 -6.67 -22.79
N GLU A 332 -2.16 -6.72 -22.15
CA GLU A 332 -3.47 -6.47 -22.79
C GLU A 332 -4.08 -5.11 -22.36
N THR A 333 -3.31 -4.29 -21.63
CA THR A 333 -3.78 -3.02 -21.07
C THR A 333 -4.20 -2.04 -22.15
N THR A 334 -5.35 -1.39 -21.98
CA THR A 334 -5.64 -0.12 -22.64
C THR A 334 -5.26 1.01 -21.67
N PRO A 335 -4.21 1.81 -21.97
CA PRO A 335 -3.84 2.93 -21.11
C PRO A 335 -5.01 3.91 -20.94
N LEU A 336 -5.13 4.49 -19.74
CA LEU A 336 -6.06 5.57 -19.48
C LEU A 336 -5.29 6.88 -19.41
N VAL A 337 -5.79 7.96 -20.01
CA VAL A 337 -5.16 9.28 -19.94
C VAL A 337 -6.17 10.29 -19.44
N ALA A 338 -5.85 11.00 -18.36
CA ALA A 338 -6.69 12.08 -17.86
C ALA A 338 -5.83 13.07 -17.06
N GLY A 339 -6.04 14.37 -17.28
CA GLY A 339 -5.27 15.43 -16.63
C GLY A 339 -3.76 15.34 -16.89
N GLY A 340 -3.34 14.88 -18.08
CA GLY A 340 -1.94 14.68 -18.44
C GLY A 340 -1.27 13.44 -17.83
N VAL A 341 -1.96 12.70 -16.96
CA VAL A 341 -1.43 11.46 -16.37
C VAL A 341 -1.94 10.24 -17.15
N MET A 342 -1.02 9.36 -17.51
CA MET A 342 -1.30 8.06 -18.14
C MET A 342 -1.23 6.93 -17.10
N TYR A 343 -2.25 6.07 -17.05
CA TYR A 343 -2.30 4.89 -16.19
C TYR A 343 -2.17 3.62 -17.03
N VAL A 344 -1.17 2.80 -16.71
CA VAL A 344 -0.85 1.56 -17.41
C VAL A 344 -0.89 0.41 -16.41
N THR A 345 -1.52 -0.70 -16.76
CA THR A 345 -1.55 -1.90 -15.91
C THR A 345 -0.69 -3.03 -16.47
N ALA A 346 -0.16 -3.82 -15.55
CA ALA A 346 0.43 -5.13 -15.79
C ALA A 346 -0.19 -6.11 -14.77
N PRO A 347 0.08 -7.43 -14.79
CA PRO A 347 -0.48 -8.32 -13.79
C PRO A 347 -0.12 -7.88 -12.38
N ASN A 348 -1.13 -7.66 -11.55
CA ASN A 348 -0.99 -7.19 -10.17
C ASN A 348 -0.20 -5.87 -10.01
N GLN A 349 -0.13 -5.06 -11.06
CA GLN A 349 0.59 -3.79 -11.08
C GLN A 349 -0.21 -2.71 -11.81
N VAL A 350 -0.15 -1.49 -11.30
CA VAL A 350 -0.61 -0.29 -12.01
C VAL A 350 0.39 0.83 -11.77
N CYS A 351 0.76 1.51 -12.84
CA CYS A 351 1.69 2.64 -12.83
C CYS A 351 1.00 3.88 -13.38
N ALA A 352 1.29 5.02 -12.77
CA ALA A 352 0.96 6.34 -13.30
C ALA A 352 2.22 6.97 -13.89
N LEU A 353 2.10 7.49 -15.11
CA LEU A 353 3.16 8.11 -15.89
C LEU A 353 2.74 9.53 -16.29
N ASP A 354 3.70 10.42 -16.42
CA ASP A 354 3.52 11.64 -17.20
C ASP A 354 3.29 11.26 -18.67
N ALA A 355 2.11 11.57 -19.24
CA ALA A 355 1.77 11.17 -20.60
C ALA A 355 2.62 11.91 -21.66
N ALA A 356 3.17 13.07 -21.35
CA ALA A 356 3.97 13.86 -22.27
C ALA A 356 5.44 13.42 -22.29
N ALA A 357 6.00 13.07 -21.13
CA ALA A 357 7.41 12.75 -20.96
C ALA A 357 7.72 11.26 -20.74
N GLY A 358 6.73 10.42 -20.43
CA GLY A 358 6.92 9.00 -20.15
C GLY A 358 7.53 8.68 -18.78
N ARG A 359 7.72 9.70 -17.93
CA ARG A 359 8.29 9.54 -16.58
C ARG A 359 7.29 8.95 -15.60
N THR A 360 7.69 7.93 -14.86
CA THR A 360 6.86 7.34 -13.80
C THR A 360 6.66 8.32 -12.64
N ILE A 361 5.40 8.52 -12.27
CA ILE A 361 4.98 9.30 -11.09
C ILE A 361 4.93 8.38 -9.86
N TRP A 362 4.31 7.20 -10.03
CA TRP A 362 4.27 6.13 -9.03
C TRP A 362 3.94 4.79 -9.70
N CYS A 363 4.32 3.69 -9.06
CA CYS A 363 3.90 2.34 -9.40
C CYS A 363 3.44 1.60 -8.15
N TYR A 364 2.24 1.05 -8.20
CA TYR A 364 1.75 0.09 -7.23
C TYR A 364 1.95 -1.32 -7.78
N SER A 365 2.48 -2.23 -6.97
CA SER A 365 2.56 -3.65 -7.32
C SER A 365 2.29 -4.51 -6.09
N ARG A 366 1.81 -5.74 -6.34
CA ARG A 366 1.70 -6.79 -5.33
C ARG A 366 2.22 -8.11 -5.89
N PRO A 367 2.66 -9.04 -5.03
CA PRO A 367 3.07 -10.36 -5.47
C PRO A 367 1.99 -11.04 -6.32
N ARG A 368 2.42 -11.77 -7.34
CA ARG A 368 1.51 -12.62 -8.12
C ARG A 368 1.22 -13.90 -7.35
N ASN A 369 0.01 -14.40 -7.53
CA ASN A 369 -0.29 -15.76 -7.09
C ASN A 369 0.37 -16.76 -8.04
N SER A 370 0.83 -17.89 -7.49
CA SER A 370 1.43 -18.93 -8.33
C SER A 370 0.41 -19.42 -9.37
N GLY A 371 0.85 -19.73 -10.58
CA GLY A 371 -0.02 -20.26 -11.63
C GLY A 371 -0.72 -21.58 -11.27
N ALA A 372 -0.31 -22.24 -10.18
CA ALA A 372 -0.95 -23.44 -9.64
C ALA A 372 -2.24 -23.13 -8.85
N THR A 373 -2.39 -21.92 -8.27
CA THR A 373 -3.54 -21.55 -7.42
C THR A 373 -4.63 -20.81 -8.18
N ILE A 374 -4.33 -20.30 -9.37
CA ILE A 374 -5.25 -19.55 -10.24
C ILE A 374 -5.24 -20.13 -11.66
N ALA A 375 -6.37 -20.07 -12.38
CA ALA A 375 -6.51 -20.68 -13.71
C ALA A 375 -6.92 -19.67 -14.80
N GLY A 376 -6.64 -20.01 -16.06
CA GLY A 376 -7.05 -19.24 -17.24
C GLY A 376 -6.17 -18.02 -17.54
N ASP A 377 -6.73 -16.99 -18.17
CA ASP A 377 -5.98 -15.79 -18.60
C ASP A 377 -5.32 -15.06 -17.42
N ALA A 378 -5.95 -15.09 -16.24
CA ALA A 378 -5.40 -14.51 -15.02
C ALA A 378 -4.09 -15.19 -14.59
N ALA A 379 -3.99 -16.51 -14.74
CA ALA A 379 -2.77 -17.27 -14.45
C ALA A 379 -1.62 -16.90 -15.38
N LYS A 380 -1.94 -16.55 -16.64
CA LYS A 380 -0.95 -16.04 -17.60
C LYS A 380 -0.48 -14.64 -17.21
N GLY A 381 -1.36 -13.85 -16.61
CA GLY A 381 -1.11 -12.47 -16.20
C GLY A 381 -1.87 -11.44 -17.03
N ALA A 382 -2.92 -11.86 -17.74
CA ALA A 382 -3.74 -10.95 -18.53
C ALA A 382 -4.45 -9.94 -17.62
N ASN A 383 -4.19 -8.65 -17.86
CA ASN A 383 -4.89 -7.53 -17.27
C ASN A 383 -5.18 -6.51 -18.38
N ARG A 384 -6.41 -5.98 -18.42
CA ARG A 384 -6.91 -5.18 -19.55
C ARG A 384 -6.97 -3.68 -19.29
N GLY A 385 -6.50 -3.26 -18.13
CA GLY A 385 -6.48 -1.86 -17.74
C GLY A 385 -7.15 -1.62 -16.40
N ALA A 386 -7.28 -0.35 -16.10
CA ALA A 386 -7.89 0.17 -14.88
C ALA A 386 -9.23 0.85 -15.19
N ALA A 387 -9.79 1.52 -14.19
CA ALA A 387 -10.83 2.51 -14.35
C ALA A 387 -10.54 3.72 -13.44
N LEU A 388 -10.98 4.90 -13.85
CA LEU A 388 -10.82 6.14 -13.07
C LEU A 388 -12.18 6.60 -12.53
N LEU A 389 -12.17 7.19 -11.34
CA LEU A 389 -13.23 8.06 -10.84
C LEU A 389 -12.69 8.96 -9.73
N GLY A 390 -12.74 10.27 -9.92
CA GLY A 390 -12.22 11.26 -8.97
C GLY A 390 -10.76 10.98 -8.60
N GLN A 391 -10.50 10.79 -7.31
CA GLN A 391 -9.18 10.50 -6.77
C GLN A 391 -8.76 9.03 -6.86
N SER A 392 -9.55 8.16 -7.49
CA SER A 392 -9.33 6.73 -7.45
C SER A 392 -8.99 6.13 -8.81
N VAL A 393 -7.99 5.25 -8.81
CA VAL A 393 -7.68 4.29 -9.86
C VAL A 393 -8.12 2.91 -9.36
N PHE A 394 -9.05 2.28 -10.07
CA PHE A 394 -9.53 0.95 -9.74
C PHE A 394 -8.93 -0.08 -10.69
N PHE A 395 -8.42 -1.18 -10.16
CA PHE A 395 -8.07 -2.32 -11.00
C PHE A 395 -8.32 -3.65 -10.29
N ALA A 396 -8.37 -4.71 -11.08
CA ALA A 396 -8.59 -6.06 -10.60
C ALA A 396 -7.30 -6.88 -10.65
N THR A 397 -7.08 -7.70 -9.62
CA THR A 397 -5.89 -8.55 -9.47
C THR A 397 -6.16 -9.97 -9.96
N ASP A 398 -5.09 -10.77 -10.07
CA ASP A 398 -5.13 -12.15 -10.56
C ASP A 398 -5.92 -13.12 -9.65
N ASP A 399 -6.03 -12.83 -8.36
CA ASP A 399 -6.84 -13.52 -7.34
C ASP A 399 -8.19 -12.86 -7.06
N ALA A 400 -8.69 -12.05 -8.01
CA ALA A 400 -10.02 -11.45 -7.93
C ALA A 400 -10.25 -10.50 -6.75
N HIS A 401 -9.20 -9.80 -6.32
CA HIS A 401 -9.38 -8.58 -5.54
C HIS A 401 -9.75 -7.42 -6.47
N LEU A 402 -10.69 -6.59 -6.03
CA LEU A 402 -10.88 -5.25 -6.57
C LEU A 402 -10.20 -4.29 -5.61
N ILE A 403 -9.32 -3.45 -6.15
CA ILE A 403 -8.58 -2.50 -5.33
C ILE A 403 -8.76 -1.08 -5.84
N SER A 404 -8.67 -0.12 -4.93
CA SER A 404 -8.63 1.30 -5.24
C SER A 404 -7.34 1.89 -4.77
N ILE A 405 -6.74 2.68 -5.63
CA ILE A 405 -5.49 3.39 -5.39
C ILE A 405 -5.72 4.87 -5.56
N ASN A 406 -5.08 5.67 -4.71
CA ASN A 406 -5.10 7.12 -4.86
C ASN A 406 -4.37 7.50 -6.15
N ARG A 407 -5.07 8.24 -7.00
CA ARG A 407 -4.66 8.62 -8.35
C ARG A 407 -3.39 9.47 -8.39
N VAL A 408 -3.09 10.19 -7.31
CA VAL A 408 -1.94 11.11 -7.22
C VAL A 408 -0.75 10.49 -6.49
N THR A 409 -0.99 9.72 -5.43
CA THR A 409 0.09 9.19 -4.59
C THR A 409 0.45 7.74 -4.92
N GLY A 410 -0.45 6.97 -5.53
CA GLY A 410 -0.27 5.53 -5.71
C GLY A 410 -0.55 4.70 -4.45
N ALA A 411 -1.01 5.33 -3.37
CA ALA A 411 -1.31 4.66 -2.12
C ALA A 411 -2.61 3.83 -2.21
N LEU A 412 -2.59 2.62 -1.64
CA LEU A 412 -3.75 1.74 -1.55
C LEU A 412 -4.80 2.37 -0.63
N MET A 413 -6.02 2.57 -1.15
CA MET A 413 -7.13 3.14 -0.38
C MET A 413 -8.01 2.05 0.22
N TRP A 414 -8.27 0.98 -0.52
CA TRP A 414 -9.00 -0.20 -0.05
C TRP A 414 -8.73 -1.43 -0.92
N ASP A 415 -8.92 -2.59 -0.31
CA ASP A 415 -8.76 -3.90 -0.93
C ASP A 415 -9.96 -4.81 -0.60
N VAL A 416 -10.70 -5.21 -1.64
CA VAL A 416 -11.89 -6.05 -1.51
C VAL A 416 -11.68 -7.37 -2.26
N ASP A 417 -11.63 -8.48 -1.51
CA ASP A 417 -11.76 -9.81 -2.07
C ASP A 417 -13.19 -10.01 -2.60
N THR A 418 -13.34 -10.08 -3.93
CA THR A 418 -14.66 -10.23 -4.57
C THR A 418 -15.19 -11.66 -4.54
N THR A 419 -14.38 -12.63 -4.11
CA THR A 419 -14.75 -14.04 -3.98
C THR A 419 -15.47 -14.34 -2.66
N ARG A 420 -15.11 -13.63 -1.57
CA ARG A 420 -15.61 -13.87 -0.20
C ARG A 420 -17.11 -13.62 0.05
N ARG A 421 -17.83 -13.03 -0.91
CA ARG A 421 -19.32 -13.01 -0.87
C ARG A 421 -19.95 -14.37 -1.17
N ARG A 422 -19.14 -15.37 -1.52
CA ARG A 422 -19.56 -16.75 -1.73
C ARG A 422 -18.92 -17.64 -0.67
N ALA A 423 -19.62 -17.84 0.44
CA ALA A 423 -19.73 -19.18 1.04
C ALA A 423 -20.52 -20.12 0.10
N SER A 424 -20.15 -20.13 -1.20
CA SER A 424 -20.69 -20.95 -2.28
C SER A 424 -19.65 -20.95 -3.41
N ARG A 425 -18.55 -21.66 -3.14
CA ARG A 425 -17.55 -22.20 -4.08
C ARG A 425 -17.51 -21.51 -5.46
N CYS A 426 -16.63 -20.53 -5.60
CA CYS A 426 -15.97 -20.20 -6.87
C CYS A 426 -14.45 -20.20 -6.64
N GLY A 427 -13.94 -21.39 -6.37
CA GLY A 427 -12.54 -21.67 -6.07
C GLY A 427 -12.52 -23.06 -5.44
N GLY A 428 -12.33 -24.09 -6.26
CA GLY A 428 -12.45 -25.48 -5.83
C GLY A 428 -13.19 -26.34 -6.85
N SER A 429 -12.51 -26.70 -7.94
CA SER A 429 -12.72 -28.04 -8.48
C SER A 429 -11.86 -28.98 -7.64
N SER A 430 -12.48 -29.65 -6.67
CA SER A 430 -11.96 -30.91 -6.13
C SER A 430 -11.78 -31.92 -7.28
N PRO A 431 -10.86 -32.89 -7.18
CA PRO A 431 -10.46 -33.74 -8.29
C PRO A 431 -11.59 -34.72 -8.62
N PHE A 432 -12.37 -34.44 -9.66
CA PHE A 432 -13.32 -35.42 -10.19
C PHE A 432 -12.60 -36.27 -11.23
N ARG A 433 -12.18 -37.47 -10.81
CA ARG A 433 -11.61 -38.50 -11.67
C ARG A 433 -12.77 -39.32 -12.28
N ARG A 434 -13.21 -38.99 -13.50
CA ARG A 434 -13.74 -39.98 -14.48
C ARG A 434 -14.10 -39.34 -15.83
N GLY A 435 -13.59 -39.95 -16.91
CA GLY A 435 -14.33 -40.16 -18.15
C GLY A 435 -14.33 -39.05 -19.21
N GLY A 436 -13.40 -39.16 -20.16
CA GLY A 436 -13.44 -38.70 -21.55
C GLY A 436 -14.49 -37.69 -22.02
N ARG A 437 -14.02 -36.48 -22.38
CA ARG A 437 -14.26 -35.82 -23.69
C ARG A 437 -13.48 -34.50 -23.75
N ARG A 438 -12.55 -34.39 -24.70
CA ARG A 438 -11.77 -33.16 -24.96
C ARG A 438 -12.68 -32.09 -25.57
N GLY A 439 -13.00 -31.05 -24.79
CA GLY A 439 -13.58 -29.81 -25.29
C GLY A 439 -12.68 -28.63 -24.96
N ARG A 440 -12.13 -27.94 -25.98
CA ARG A 440 -11.33 -26.71 -25.81
C ARG A 440 -12.17 -25.63 -25.12
N ARG A 441 -11.90 -25.33 -23.84
CA ARG A 441 -12.48 -24.19 -23.12
C ARG A 441 -11.55 -22.98 -23.26
N ARG A 442 -11.98 -21.96 -24.02
CA ARG A 442 -11.35 -20.63 -24.01
C ARG A 442 -11.76 -19.93 -22.70
N GLY A 443 -10.77 -19.64 -21.84
CA GLY A 443 -10.96 -18.72 -20.72
C GLY A 443 -11.27 -17.32 -21.24
N ARG A 444 -12.12 -16.57 -20.54
CA ARG A 444 -12.38 -15.16 -20.82
C ARG A 444 -12.11 -14.36 -19.55
N GLY A 445 -11.12 -13.46 -19.62
CA GLY A 445 -10.72 -12.61 -18.50
C GLY A 445 -11.77 -11.59 -18.03
N LEU A 446 -11.45 -10.92 -16.92
CA LEU A 446 -12.29 -9.96 -16.21
C LEU A 446 -12.19 -8.55 -16.83
N HIS A 447 -13.31 -7.84 -16.94
CA HIS A 447 -13.35 -6.44 -17.38
C HIS A 447 -14.21 -5.61 -16.43
N LEU A 448 -13.71 -4.45 -16.02
CA LEU A 448 -14.46 -3.43 -15.29
C LEU A 448 -15.01 -2.42 -16.30
N LYS A 449 -16.34 -2.28 -16.39
CA LYS A 449 -17.00 -1.30 -17.27
C LYS A 449 -17.85 -0.36 -16.45
N TRP A 450 -17.68 0.95 -16.64
CA TRP A 450 -18.66 1.93 -16.18
C TRP A 450 -19.86 1.94 -17.14
N VAL A 451 -21.07 1.83 -16.60
CA VAL A 451 -22.33 1.91 -17.33
C VAL A 451 -23.13 3.09 -16.78
N ALA A 452 -23.39 4.09 -17.60
CA ALA A 452 -24.29 5.19 -17.27
C ALA A 452 -25.75 4.68 -17.28
N GLY A 453 -26.55 5.12 -16.30
CA GLY A 453 -27.99 4.90 -16.29
C GLY A 453 -28.72 6.06 -15.60
N PRO A 454 -30.06 6.10 -15.65
CA PRO A 454 -30.87 7.24 -15.19
C PRO A 454 -30.81 7.54 -13.68
N ARG A 455 -29.99 6.81 -12.90
CA ARG A 455 -29.77 7.02 -11.46
C ARG A 455 -28.28 7.16 -11.08
N GLY A 456 -27.40 7.44 -12.04
CA GLY A 456 -25.95 7.59 -11.84
C GLY A 456 -25.09 6.51 -12.56
N LEU A 457 -23.77 6.61 -12.38
CA LEU A 457 -22.78 5.67 -12.92
C LEU A 457 -22.80 4.35 -12.13
N ARG A 458 -22.77 3.22 -12.85
CA ARG A 458 -22.65 1.88 -12.28
C ARG A 458 -21.39 1.20 -12.79
N GLY A 459 -20.45 0.91 -11.90
CA GLY A 459 -19.37 -0.02 -12.20
C GLY A 459 -19.97 -1.43 -12.32
N ARG A 460 -19.83 -2.06 -13.49
CA ARG A 460 -20.26 -3.44 -13.74
C ARG A 460 -19.05 -4.26 -14.19
N MET A 461 -18.64 -5.21 -13.36
CA MET A 461 -17.74 -6.26 -13.79
C MET A 461 -18.54 -7.22 -14.68
N THR A 462 -18.18 -7.34 -15.97
CA THR A 462 -18.90 -8.20 -16.90
C THR A 462 -18.06 -9.39 -17.34
N ARG A 463 -18.60 -10.60 -17.14
CA ARG A 463 -18.09 -11.85 -17.71
C ARG A 463 -18.94 -12.17 -18.93
N ARG A 464 -18.37 -12.22 -20.15
CA ARG A 464 -19.14 -12.67 -21.33
C ARG A 464 -19.40 -14.18 -21.20
N ARG A 465 -20.67 -14.58 -21.33
CA ARG A 465 -21.28 -15.85 -20.89
C ARG A 465 -20.41 -17.11 -21.10
N GLY A 466 -20.39 -17.92 -20.04
CA GLY A 466 -19.91 -19.30 -19.97
C GLY A 466 -20.10 -19.82 -18.54
N CYS A 467 -21.15 -20.61 -18.32
CA CYS A 467 -21.59 -21.29 -17.08
C CYS A 467 -21.66 -20.43 -15.79
N CYS A 468 -22.83 -19.82 -15.58
CA CYS A 468 -23.51 -19.59 -14.28
C CYS A 468 -24.74 -18.73 -14.56
N THR A 469 -25.90 -19.35 -14.68
CA THR A 469 -27.20 -18.67 -14.73
C THR A 469 -27.51 -18.10 -13.35
N GLY A 470 -27.17 -16.82 -13.16
CA GLY A 470 -27.54 -16.04 -11.98
C GLY A 470 -27.39 -14.55 -12.28
N ARG A 471 -28.50 -13.87 -12.60
CA ARG A 471 -28.54 -12.42 -12.84
C ARG A 471 -28.39 -11.67 -11.50
N ARG A 472 -27.20 -11.47 -10.97
CA ARG A 472 -26.93 -10.44 -9.94
C ARG A 472 -25.48 -9.98 -10.08
N GLY A 473 -25.28 -8.78 -10.63
CA GLY A 473 -23.97 -8.14 -10.72
C GLY A 473 -23.70 -7.29 -9.48
N ILE A 474 -22.43 -7.14 -9.10
CA ILE A 474 -22.03 -6.14 -8.10
C ILE A 474 -22.30 -4.76 -8.72
N HIS A 475 -23.06 -3.93 -8.01
CA HIS A 475 -23.41 -2.58 -8.42
C HIS A 475 -22.77 -1.58 -7.46
N ILE A 476 -21.72 -0.88 -7.90
CA ILE A 476 -21.35 0.39 -7.28
C ILE A 476 -22.44 1.38 -7.72
N ARG A 477 -23.24 1.92 -6.79
CA ARG A 477 -24.26 2.94 -7.08
C ARG A 477 -23.85 4.25 -6.42
N THR A 478 -23.57 5.28 -7.21
CA THR A 478 -23.56 6.67 -6.76
C THR A 478 -24.94 7.28 -7.01
N ARG A 479 -25.65 7.72 -5.96
CA ARG A 479 -26.89 8.50 -6.10
C ARG A 479 -26.54 9.99 -6.21
N MET A 480 -27.12 10.69 -7.19
CA MET A 480 -27.16 12.15 -7.17
C MET A 480 -28.10 12.61 -6.05
N ALA A 481 -27.63 13.48 -5.17
CA ALA A 481 -28.47 14.18 -4.21
C ALA A 481 -28.99 15.47 -4.86
N THR A 482 -30.25 15.46 -5.30
CA THR A 482 -31.04 16.68 -5.50
C THR A 482 -31.70 17.01 -4.16
N SER A 483 -31.30 18.14 -3.58
CA SER A 483 -31.85 18.88 -2.43
C SER A 483 -32.48 18.15 -1.22
N ALA A 484 -32.03 18.59 -0.04
CA ALA A 484 -32.65 18.48 1.30
C ALA A 484 -32.92 17.08 1.88
N ARG A 485 -32.16 16.75 2.94
CA ARG A 485 -32.20 15.57 3.84
C ARG A 485 -31.58 14.28 3.27
N ALA A 486 -30.34 14.03 3.68
CA ALA A 486 -29.57 12.84 3.36
C ALA A 486 -29.68 11.79 4.47
N THR A 487 -30.25 10.64 4.17
CA THR A 487 -30.00 9.37 4.88
C THR A 487 -29.64 8.32 3.83
N THR A 488 -28.38 7.88 3.84
CA THR A 488 -27.89 6.84 2.92
C THR A 488 -28.19 5.47 3.52
N PHE A 489 -29.12 4.72 2.92
CA PHE A 489 -29.31 3.30 3.20
C PHE A 489 -28.52 2.44 2.21
N ILE A 490 -27.59 1.63 2.73
CA ILE A 490 -27.11 0.42 2.04
C ILE A 490 -28.22 -0.61 2.21
N ARG A 491 -29.05 -0.81 1.16
CA ARG A 491 -29.99 -1.94 1.13
C ARG A 491 -29.26 -3.15 0.53
N THR A 492 -29.00 -4.14 1.37
CA THR A 492 -28.66 -5.51 0.97
C THR A 492 -29.80 -6.09 0.13
N ALA A 493 -29.46 -6.77 -0.97
CA ALA A 493 -30.37 -7.57 -1.77
C ALA A 493 -29.64 -8.80 -2.31
#